data_AF-A0A848ZU71-F1
#
_entry.id   AF-A0A848ZU71-F1
#
_cell.length_a   1.000
_cell.length_b   1.000
_cell.length_c   1.000
_cell.angle_alpha   90.00
_cell.angle_beta   90.00
_cell.angle_gamma   90.00
#
_symmetry.space_group_name_H-M   'P 1'
#
loop_
_entity.id
_entity.type
_entity.pdbx_description
1 polymer ?
#
loop_
_entity_poly.entity_id
_entity_poly.type
_entity_poly.pdbx_seq_one_letter_code
_entity_poly.pdbx_strand_id
1 'polypeptide(L)'
;MMKYIAMVLVLASVLSCKSDNKKVESVKQEDGAKKEATVSMPDYPEALVKIFENHGGINNWKSKKSLVFHLGEEQHTIDLQSRMDRIDGPGYSMGFDGDKVWLQDTDKAYKGDPVFYHNLRFYFFAMPFILGDNGIVYGETEDLEYEGVRYPGIAI
;
A
#
# COMPACT_ATOMS: atom_id res chain seq x y z
N MET A 1 40.48 13.39 30.69
CA MET A 1 39.92 13.79 29.38
C MET A 1 40.82 13.47 28.20
N MET A 2 42.16 13.48 28.32
CA MET A 2 43.09 13.12 27.21
C MET A 2 43.04 11.64 26.74
N LYS A 3 42.63 10.70 27.61
CA LYS A 3 42.55 9.26 27.27
C LYS A 3 41.36 8.90 26.35
N TYR A 4 40.25 9.60 26.49
CA TYR A 4 39.07 9.39 25.64
C TYR A 4 39.22 10.06 24.28
N ILE A 5 40.02 11.13 24.18
CA ILE A 5 40.37 11.78 22.91
C ILE A 5 41.18 10.83 22.01
N ALA A 6 42.10 10.06 22.59
CA ALA A 6 42.85 9.04 21.84
C ALA A 6 41.95 7.89 21.34
N MET A 7 40.87 7.57 22.08
CA MET A 7 39.93 6.50 21.72
C MET A 7 38.94 6.92 20.61
N VAL A 8 38.57 8.20 20.56
CA VAL A 8 37.70 8.76 19.50
C VAL A 8 38.46 8.92 18.17
N LEU A 9 39.77 9.21 18.21
CA LEU A 9 40.58 9.38 16.99
C LEU A 9 40.84 8.05 16.25
N VAL A 10 40.86 6.93 16.96
CA VAL A 10 41.07 5.59 16.38
C VAL A 10 39.79 5.03 15.75
N LEU A 11 38.60 5.47 16.19
CA LEU A 11 37.34 5.03 15.61
C LEU A 11 36.99 5.75 14.29
N ALA A 12 37.60 6.91 14.01
CA ALA A 12 37.34 7.70 12.80
C ALA A 12 38.10 7.22 11.55
N SER A 13 39.10 6.33 11.70
CA SER A 13 39.97 5.90 10.59
C SER A 13 39.41 4.76 9.73
N VAL A 14 38.29 4.13 10.13
CA VAL A 14 37.66 3.02 9.39
C VAL A 14 36.54 3.45 8.43
N LEU A 15 36.27 4.75 8.29
CA LEU A 15 35.24 5.28 7.37
C LEU A 15 35.79 5.84 6.05
N SER A 16 37.09 5.70 5.77
CA SER A 16 37.66 6.13 4.48
C SER A 16 37.76 4.97 3.50
N CYS A 17 36.60 4.54 2.98
CA CYS A 17 36.57 3.78 1.73
C CYS A 17 36.91 4.73 0.57
N LYS A 18 38.13 4.59 0.05
CA LYS A 18 38.59 5.13 -1.24
C LYS A 18 37.79 4.49 -2.36
N SER A 19 36.96 5.26 -3.05
CA SER A 19 36.46 4.88 -4.37
C SER A 19 37.49 5.29 -5.42
N ASP A 20 38.28 4.33 -5.89
CA ASP A 20 39.24 4.50 -6.99
C ASP A 20 38.52 4.75 -8.31
N ASN A 21 38.75 5.94 -8.88
CA ASN A 21 38.41 6.28 -10.26
C ASN A 21 39.31 5.48 -11.21
N LYS A 22 38.77 4.44 -11.87
CA LYS A 22 39.32 3.93 -13.12
C LYS A 22 38.56 4.54 -14.29
N LYS A 23 39.27 5.35 -15.09
CA LYS A 23 38.89 5.70 -16.46
C LYS A 23 38.60 4.41 -17.24
N VAL A 24 37.40 4.31 -17.79
CA VAL A 24 37.06 3.37 -18.86
C VAL A 24 36.58 4.19 -20.05
N GLU A 25 37.11 3.82 -21.21
CA GLU A 25 37.00 4.47 -22.50
C GLU A 25 35.54 4.63 -22.96
N SER A 26 35.31 5.74 -23.65
CA SER A 26 34.08 6.03 -24.39
C SER A 26 33.87 5.00 -25.50
N VAL A 27 32.80 4.20 -25.40
CA VAL A 27 32.23 3.45 -26.53
C VAL A 27 30.72 3.69 -26.58
N LYS A 28 30.34 4.41 -27.64
CA LYS A 28 29.07 4.47 -28.40
C LYS A 28 27.75 4.26 -27.64
N GLN A 29 26.98 5.35 -27.59
CA GLN A 29 25.52 5.34 -27.48
C GLN A 29 24.92 4.46 -28.58
N GLU A 30 24.25 3.39 -28.18
CA GLU A 30 23.16 2.78 -28.92
C GLU A 30 21.86 2.99 -28.13
N ASP A 31 20.85 3.38 -28.89
CA ASP A 31 19.49 3.72 -28.49
C ASP A 31 18.82 2.49 -27.86
N GLY A 32 18.65 2.52 -26.54
CA GLY A 32 18.18 1.39 -25.75
C GLY A 32 16.81 1.70 -25.16
N ALA A 33 15.77 1.25 -25.85
CA ALA A 33 14.38 1.26 -25.42
C ALA A 33 14.26 0.95 -23.91
N LYS A 34 13.55 1.83 -23.23
CA LYS A 34 13.12 1.71 -21.83
C LYS A 34 12.39 0.37 -21.67
N LYS A 35 13.10 -0.68 -21.26
CA LYS A 35 12.48 -1.91 -20.77
C LYS A 35 11.79 -1.55 -19.47
N GLU A 36 10.49 -1.28 -19.58
CA GLU A 36 9.59 -1.34 -18.44
C GLU A 36 9.80 -2.70 -17.76
N ALA A 37 10.10 -2.68 -16.47
CA ALA A 37 10.14 -3.86 -15.67
C ALA A 37 8.73 -4.46 -15.66
N THR A 38 8.50 -5.47 -16.50
CA THR A 38 7.33 -6.32 -16.44
C THR A 38 7.45 -7.18 -15.19
N VAL A 39 7.07 -6.60 -14.05
CA VAL A 39 6.65 -7.39 -12.89
C VAL A 39 5.45 -8.21 -13.38
N SER A 40 5.56 -9.53 -13.32
CA SER A 40 4.48 -10.47 -13.62
C SER A 40 3.21 -9.97 -12.93
N MET A 41 2.23 -9.52 -13.71
CA MET A 41 0.91 -9.23 -13.20
C MET A 41 0.28 -10.57 -12.80
N PRO A 42 -0.44 -10.66 -11.66
CA PRO A 42 -1.40 -11.73 -11.46
C PRO A 42 -2.38 -11.73 -12.64
N ASP A 43 -2.79 -12.91 -13.11
CA ASP A 43 -3.75 -13.07 -14.20
C ASP A 43 -5.15 -12.59 -13.77
N TYR A 44 -5.35 -11.28 -13.73
CA TYR A 44 -6.66 -10.67 -13.50
C TYR A 44 -7.56 -10.90 -14.72
N PRO A 45 -8.86 -11.15 -14.55
CA PRO A 45 -9.80 -11.18 -15.67
C PRO A 45 -9.71 -9.89 -16.49
N GLU A 46 -9.82 -9.98 -17.82
CA GLU A 46 -9.65 -8.84 -18.73
C GLU A 46 -10.58 -7.67 -18.37
N ALA A 47 -11.82 -7.98 -17.99
CA ALA A 47 -12.79 -6.98 -17.54
C ALA A 47 -12.33 -6.24 -16.26
N LEU A 48 -11.70 -6.94 -15.31
CA LEU A 48 -11.18 -6.34 -14.08
C LEU A 48 -9.96 -5.45 -14.36
N VAL A 49 -9.09 -5.85 -15.28
CA VAL A 49 -7.98 -5.00 -15.75
C VAL A 49 -8.51 -3.68 -16.28
N LYS A 50 -9.53 -3.70 -17.15
CA LYS A 50 -10.17 -2.48 -17.68
C LYS A 50 -10.76 -1.61 -16.58
N ILE A 51 -11.36 -2.22 -15.55
CA ILE A 51 -11.87 -1.49 -14.38
C ILE A 51 -10.72 -0.77 -13.67
N PHE A 52 -9.60 -1.45 -13.39
CA PHE A 52 -8.46 -0.83 -12.73
C PHE A 52 -7.87 0.32 -13.53
N GLU A 53 -7.69 0.17 -14.84
CA GLU A 53 -7.15 1.23 -15.70
C GLU A 53 -8.05 2.47 -15.70
N ASN A 54 -9.37 2.29 -15.74
CA ASN A 54 -10.33 3.41 -15.63
C ASN A 54 -10.29 4.13 -14.26
N HIS A 55 -9.74 3.50 -13.22
CA HIS A 55 -9.58 4.08 -11.88
C HIS A 55 -8.15 4.56 -11.60
N GLY A 56 -7.30 4.64 -12.63
CA GLY A 56 -5.94 5.16 -12.51
C GLY A 56 -4.84 4.08 -12.42
N GLY A 57 -5.19 2.81 -12.67
CA GLY A 57 -4.26 1.71 -12.88
C GLY A 57 -3.82 0.98 -11.61
N ILE A 58 -3.80 -0.35 -11.66
CA ILE A 58 -3.44 -1.19 -10.50
C ILE A 58 -1.99 -1.00 -10.07
N ASN A 59 -1.08 -0.73 -11.02
CA ASN A 59 0.34 -0.49 -10.71
C ASN A 59 0.53 0.84 -9.97
N ASN A 60 -0.22 1.87 -10.33
CA ASN A 60 -0.21 3.14 -9.61
C ASN A 60 -0.75 2.96 -8.19
N TRP A 61 -1.84 2.22 -8.01
CA TRP A 61 -2.34 1.85 -6.68
C TRP A 61 -1.28 1.13 -5.83
N LYS A 62 -0.69 0.05 -6.37
CA LYS A 62 0.36 -0.74 -5.69
C LYS A 62 1.62 0.08 -5.36
N SER A 63 1.87 1.18 -6.08
CA SER A 63 2.98 2.09 -5.79
C SER A 63 2.75 2.95 -4.54
N LYS A 64 1.50 3.10 -4.10
CA LYS A 64 1.16 3.91 -2.91
C LYS A 64 1.54 3.19 -1.62
N LYS A 65 1.76 3.99 -0.58
CA LYS A 65 2.14 3.51 0.75
C LYS A 65 0.97 3.54 1.72
N SER A 66 0.21 4.62 1.71
CA SER A 66 -0.89 4.80 2.65
C SER A 66 -2.12 5.37 1.96
N LEU A 67 -3.28 5.00 2.47
CA LEU A 67 -4.56 5.61 2.17
C LEU A 67 -5.01 6.39 3.42
N VAL A 68 -5.34 7.66 3.24
CA VAL A 68 -5.82 8.52 4.32
C VAL A 68 -7.11 9.19 3.87
N PHE A 69 -8.15 9.10 4.70
CA PHE A 69 -9.44 9.75 4.44
C PHE A 69 -10.10 10.18 5.74
N HIS A 70 -11.09 11.07 5.63
CA HIS A 70 -11.91 11.50 6.75
C HIS A 70 -13.33 10.94 6.60
N LEU A 71 -13.92 10.52 7.71
CA LEU A 71 -15.33 10.15 7.82
C LEU A 71 -15.95 10.88 9.00
N GLY A 72 -16.65 11.98 8.73
CA GLY A 72 -17.07 12.90 9.80
C GLY A 72 -15.86 13.46 10.53
N GLU A 73 -15.83 13.30 11.86
CA GLU A 73 -14.72 13.76 12.71
C GLU A 73 -13.58 12.74 12.84
N GLU A 74 -13.71 11.58 12.18
CA GLU A 74 -12.68 10.54 12.22
C GLU A 74 -11.69 10.69 11.07
N GLN A 75 -10.39 10.61 11.37
CA GLN A 75 -9.34 10.41 10.39
C GLN A 75 -8.95 8.93 10.34
N HIS A 76 -9.03 8.33 9.17
CA HIS A 76 -8.63 6.94 8.91
C HIS A 76 -7.30 6.96 8.16
N THR A 77 -6.32 6.21 8.65
CA THR A 77 -4.99 6.05 8.06
C THR A 77 -4.68 4.58 7.93
N ILE A 78 -4.45 4.10 6.71
CA ILE A 78 -4.20 2.69 6.41
C ILE A 78 -2.88 2.57 5.68
N ASP A 79 -2.01 1.67 6.13
CA ASP A 79 -0.86 1.22 5.34
C ASP A 79 -1.34 0.18 4.31
N LEU A 80 -1.14 0.50 3.03
CA LEU A 80 -1.65 -0.33 1.93
C LEU A 80 -0.85 -1.62 1.74
N GLN A 81 0.34 -1.73 2.33
CA GLN A 81 1.21 -2.89 2.21
C GLN A 81 1.03 -3.85 3.40
N SER A 82 1.09 -3.33 4.62
CA SER A 82 0.96 -4.15 5.83
C SER A 82 -0.48 -4.39 6.29
N ARG A 83 -1.45 -3.65 5.75
CA ARG A 83 -2.85 -3.62 6.21
C ARG A 83 -3.02 -3.19 7.66
N MET A 84 -1.98 -2.62 8.28
CA MET A 84 -2.11 -1.91 9.55
C MET A 84 -2.92 -0.64 9.35
N ASP A 85 -3.68 -0.27 10.36
CA ASP A 85 -4.51 0.92 10.33
C ASP A 85 -4.60 1.64 11.67
N ARG A 86 -5.04 2.89 11.58
CA ARG A 86 -5.33 3.75 12.71
C ARG A 86 -6.51 4.64 12.36
N ILE A 87 -7.47 4.69 13.28
CA ILE A 87 -8.58 5.64 13.29
C ILE A 87 -8.38 6.57 14.47
N ASP A 88 -8.38 7.87 14.21
CA ASP A 88 -8.40 8.91 15.23
C ASP A 88 -9.76 9.61 15.21
N GLY A 89 -10.50 9.52 16.31
CA GLY A 89 -11.82 10.14 16.49
C GLY A 89 -11.88 11.07 17.71
N PRO A 90 -13.04 11.65 18.01
CA PRO A 90 -13.21 12.54 19.15
C PRO A 90 -13.12 11.77 20.48
N GLY A 91 -11.95 11.83 21.11
CA GLY A 91 -11.69 11.25 22.44
C GLY A 91 -11.24 9.78 22.43
N TYR A 92 -11.00 9.19 21.26
CA TYR A 92 -10.49 7.83 21.16
C TYR A 92 -9.59 7.66 19.92
N SER A 93 -8.73 6.65 19.97
CA SER A 93 -8.01 6.12 18.81
C SER A 93 -8.10 4.60 18.81
N MET A 94 -8.15 3.98 17.64
CA MET A 94 -8.11 2.51 17.52
C MET A 94 -7.38 2.09 16.25
N GLY A 95 -7.11 0.80 16.11
CA GLY A 95 -6.50 0.27 14.90
C GLY A 95 -6.04 -1.17 15.05
N PHE A 96 -5.29 -1.62 14.05
CA PHE A 96 -4.62 -2.91 14.01
C PHE A 96 -3.11 -2.71 13.82
N ASP A 97 -2.32 -3.33 14.69
CA ASP A 97 -0.86 -3.16 14.73
C ASP A 97 -0.09 -4.23 13.91
N GLY A 98 -0.79 -5.08 13.17
CA GLY A 98 -0.21 -6.21 12.44
C GLY A 98 -0.32 -7.55 13.18
N ASP A 99 -0.64 -7.52 14.48
CA ASP A 99 -0.86 -8.70 15.32
C ASP A 99 -2.25 -8.70 15.95
N LYS A 100 -2.66 -7.56 16.53
CA LYS A 100 -3.93 -7.44 17.23
C LYS A 100 -4.60 -6.08 17.04
N VAL A 101 -5.92 -6.09 17.22
CA VAL A 101 -6.71 -4.87 17.29
C VAL A 101 -6.52 -4.22 18.65
N TRP A 102 -6.40 -2.89 18.67
CA TRP A 102 -6.22 -2.08 19.87
C TRP A 102 -7.21 -0.91 19.89
N LEU A 103 -7.55 -0.48 21.11
CA LEU A 103 -8.40 0.67 21.38
C LEU A 103 -7.78 1.49 22.52
N GLN A 104 -7.58 2.78 22.27
CA GLN A 104 -7.19 3.79 23.24
C GLN A 104 -8.38 4.73 23.45
N ASP A 105 -9.07 4.58 24.59
CA ASP A 105 -10.28 5.34 24.91
C ASP A 105 -10.40 5.54 26.43
N THR A 106 -9.80 6.61 26.94
CA THR A 106 -9.75 6.89 28.38
C THR A 106 -11.12 7.27 28.94
N ASP A 107 -11.90 8.03 28.17
CA ASP A 107 -13.18 8.59 28.60
C ASP A 107 -14.37 7.68 28.26
N LYS A 108 -14.09 6.48 27.70
CA LYS A 108 -15.10 5.55 27.18
C LYS A 108 -16.01 6.21 26.14
N ALA A 109 -15.46 7.09 25.31
CA ALA A 109 -16.17 7.80 24.26
C ALA A 109 -16.66 6.83 23.16
N TYR A 110 -15.88 5.80 22.85
CA TYR A 110 -16.22 4.80 21.84
C TYR A 110 -17.22 3.77 22.39
N LYS A 111 -18.27 3.49 21.62
CA LYS A 111 -19.37 2.59 22.01
C LYS A 111 -19.49 1.33 21.13
N GLY A 112 -18.69 1.22 20.08
CA GLY A 112 -18.73 0.10 19.14
C GLY A 112 -17.77 -1.04 19.50
N ASP A 113 -17.64 -1.99 18.57
CA ASP A 113 -16.61 -3.04 18.63
C ASP A 113 -15.41 -2.65 17.76
N PRO A 114 -14.23 -2.40 18.34
CA PRO A 114 -13.05 -2.01 17.57
C PRO A 114 -12.59 -3.13 16.62
N VAL A 115 -12.81 -4.41 16.96
CA VAL A 115 -12.44 -5.56 16.13
C VAL A 115 -13.22 -5.55 14.82
N PHE A 116 -14.49 -5.15 14.88
CA PHE A 116 -15.31 -5.02 13.69
C PHE A 116 -15.02 -3.72 12.93
N TYR A 117 -14.74 -2.62 13.63
CA TYR A 117 -14.76 -1.30 13.01
C TYR A 117 -13.45 -0.90 12.32
N HIS A 118 -12.29 -1.27 12.87
CA HIS A 118 -11.00 -0.65 12.51
C HIS A 118 -10.70 -0.66 10.99
N ASN A 119 -11.06 -1.74 10.30
CA ASN A 119 -10.82 -1.91 8.87
C ASN A 119 -12.08 -1.83 7.99
N LEU A 120 -13.28 -1.72 8.58
CA LEU A 120 -14.54 -1.85 7.83
C LEU A 120 -14.65 -0.83 6.69
N ARG A 121 -14.22 0.42 6.93
CA ARG A 121 -14.32 1.50 5.94
C ARG A 121 -13.33 1.33 4.80
N PHE A 122 -12.18 0.75 5.07
CA PHE A 122 -11.12 0.56 4.08
C PHE A 122 -11.61 -0.19 2.83
N TYR A 123 -12.43 -1.24 2.98
CA TYR A 123 -12.97 -2.01 1.85
C TYR A 123 -13.72 -1.14 0.84
N PHE A 124 -14.41 -0.09 1.28
CA PHE A 124 -15.18 0.77 0.38
C PHE A 124 -14.30 1.80 -0.32
N PHE A 125 -13.32 2.37 0.41
CA PHE A 125 -12.42 3.39 -0.15
C PHE A 125 -11.30 2.79 -1.01
N ALA A 126 -10.97 1.51 -0.81
CA ALA A 126 -9.98 0.80 -1.61
C ALA A 126 -10.56 0.16 -2.88
N MET A 127 -11.88 0.24 -3.10
CA MET A 127 -12.48 -0.21 -4.35
C MET A 127 -12.01 0.68 -5.52
N PRO A 128 -11.80 0.11 -6.71
CA PRO A 128 -11.95 -1.32 -7.02
C PRO A 128 -10.73 -2.17 -6.67
N PHE A 129 -9.60 -1.56 -6.29
CA PHE A 129 -8.30 -2.23 -6.21
C PHE A 129 -8.21 -3.37 -5.20
N ILE A 130 -9.05 -3.37 -4.16
CA ILE A 130 -9.14 -4.49 -3.21
C ILE A 130 -9.51 -5.82 -3.89
N LEU A 131 -10.19 -5.78 -5.03
CA LEU A 131 -10.51 -6.97 -5.84
C LEU A 131 -9.27 -7.59 -6.50
N GLY A 132 -8.12 -6.89 -6.47
CA GLY A 132 -6.84 -7.36 -6.99
C GLY A 132 -5.91 -7.95 -5.92
N ASP A 133 -6.39 -8.06 -4.67
CA ASP A 133 -5.65 -8.66 -3.56
C ASP A 133 -5.45 -10.18 -3.75
N ASN A 134 -4.41 -10.70 -3.12
CA ASN A 134 -4.13 -12.14 -3.16
C ASN A 134 -5.25 -12.92 -2.44
N GLY A 135 -5.64 -14.05 -3.03
CA GLY A 135 -6.65 -14.95 -2.45
C GLY A 135 -8.05 -14.79 -3.03
N ILE A 136 -8.29 -13.79 -3.89
CA ILE A 136 -9.53 -13.70 -4.66
C ILE A 136 -9.57 -14.82 -5.70
N VAL A 137 -10.72 -15.50 -5.80
CA VAL A 137 -10.97 -16.55 -6.78
C VAL A 137 -11.99 -16.03 -7.77
N TYR A 138 -11.55 -15.76 -8.99
CA TYR A 138 -12.43 -15.23 -10.03
C TYR A 138 -13.22 -16.34 -10.72
N GLY A 139 -14.50 -16.07 -10.99
CA GLY A 139 -15.38 -16.94 -11.76
C GLY A 139 -16.30 -16.15 -12.68
N GLU A 140 -17.03 -16.88 -13.51
CA GLU A 140 -18.13 -16.32 -14.30
C GLU A 140 -19.39 -16.21 -13.46
N THR A 141 -20.24 -15.24 -13.78
CA THR A 141 -21.58 -15.09 -13.22
C THR A 141 -22.53 -14.69 -14.34
N GLU A 142 -23.83 -14.92 -14.14
CA GLU A 142 -24.85 -14.43 -15.05
C GLU A 142 -24.78 -12.89 -15.19
N ASP A 143 -25.06 -12.41 -16.40
CA ASP A 143 -25.17 -10.98 -16.68
C ASP A 143 -26.30 -10.37 -15.84
N LEU A 144 -26.07 -9.17 -15.29
CA LEU A 144 -27.16 -8.37 -14.78
C LEU A 144 -27.92 -7.77 -15.98
N GLU A 145 -29.20 -8.10 -16.12
CA GLU A 145 -30.08 -7.48 -17.11
C GLU A 145 -30.90 -6.36 -16.47
N TYR A 146 -30.79 -5.13 -16.99
CA TYR A 146 -31.58 -3.99 -16.56
C TYR A 146 -32.02 -3.16 -17.77
N GLU A 147 -33.33 -2.95 -17.91
CA GLU A 147 -33.93 -2.19 -19.04
C GLU A 147 -33.47 -2.66 -20.44
N GLY A 148 -33.21 -3.97 -20.60
CA GLY A 148 -32.74 -4.56 -21.86
C GLY A 148 -31.24 -4.38 -22.13
N VAL A 149 -30.50 -3.78 -21.20
CA VAL A 149 -29.04 -3.67 -21.22
C VAL A 149 -28.44 -4.79 -20.36
N ARG A 150 -27.40 -5.45 -20.90
CA ARG A 150 -26.65 -6.50 -20.20
C ARG A 150 -25.37 -5.94 -19.60
N TYR A 151 -25.13 -6.25 -18.33
CA TYR A 151 -23.92 -5.88 -17.59
C TYR A 151 -23.20 -7.15 -17.16
N PRO A 152 -22.14 -7.57 -17.88
CA PRO A 152 -21.37 -8.75 -17.52
C PRO A 152 -20.75 -8.60 -16.14
N GLY A 153 -20.92 -9.63 -15.31
CA GLY A 153 -20.35 -9.69 -13.97
C GLY A 153 -19.09 -10.54 -13.90
N ILE A 154 -18.39 -10.41 -12.77
CA ILE A 154 -17.30 -11.31 -12.38
C ILE A 154 -17.67 -11.83 -10.99
N ALA A 155 -17.67 -13.15 -10.80
CA ALA A 155 -17.77 -13.74 -9.47
C ALA A 155 -16.42 -13.62 -8.77
N ILE A 156 -16.42 -13.24 -7.50
CA ILE A 156 -15.23 -12.98 -6.66
C ILE A 156 -15.33 -13.69 -5.31
#